data_AF-A0A949ZG67-F1
#
_entry.id   AF-A0A949ZG67-F1
#
_cell.length_a   1.000
_cell.length_b   1.000
_cell.length_c   1.000
_cell.angle_alpha   90.00
_cell.angle_beta   90.00
_cell.angle_gamma   90.00
#
_symmetry.space_group_name_H-M   'P 1'
#
loop_
_entity.id
_entity.type
_entity.pdbx_description
1 polymer ?
#
loop_
_entity_poly.entity_id
_entity_poly.type
_entity_poly.pdbx_seq_one_letter_code
_entity_poly.pdbx_strand_id
1 'polypeptide(L)'
;MRHYIMALVASLALGLVACSGASGNSGSDQQKLAENVTRAVYNNDMESVTANMSTTLSPQVTRGSLGVLSDEMHTMGNLQGLTETDTDAPARRYTFDAKFDNGDMTVQMRLDGDGKIVAYRVSPGAPR
;
A
#
# COMPACT_ATOMS: atom_id res chain seq x y z
N MET A 1 49.71 50.94 12.82
CA MET A 1 49.47 50.24 14.11
C MET A 1 48.01 50.49 14.47
N ARG A 2 47.08 49.56 14.68
CA ARG A 2 47.10 48.11 14.97
C ARG A 2 45.99 47.44 14.15
N HIS A 3 46.27 46.20 13.80
CA HIS A 3 45.36 45.28 13.15
C HIS A 3 44.35 44.75 14.18
N TYR A 4 43.07 44.69 13.82
CA TYR A 4 42.13 43.71 14.38
C TYR A 4 41.27 43.18 13.23
N ILE A 5 41.71 42.03 12.72
CA ILE A 5 40.97 41.14 11.83
C ILE A 5 39.84 40.56 12.68
N MET A 6 38.61 40.98 12.42
CA MET A 6 37.42 40.39 13.03
C MET A 6 36.89 39.30 12.09
N ALA A 7 36.78 38.12 12.65
CA ALA A 7 36.63 36.85 11.99
C ALA A 7 35.26 36.68 11.30
N LEU A 8 35.32 36.00 10.15
CA LEU A 8 34.53 34.81 9.83
C LEU A 8 33.00 34.90 10.01
N VAL A 9 32.29 35.15 8.90
CA VAL A 9 31.00 34.47 8.63
C VAL A 9 30.99 34.07 7.17
N ALA A 10 31.51 32.87 6.88
CA ALA A 10 31.33 32.20 5.61
C ALA A 10 29.95 31.50 5.65
N SER A 11 28.92 32.16 5.13
CA SER A 11 27.58 31.56 5.00
C SER A 11 27.55 30.64 3.78
N LEU A 12 28.03 29.42 3.95
CA LEU A 12 27.79 28.30 3.04
C LEU A 12 26.50 27.59 3.50
N ALA A 13 25.33 28.07 3.04
CA ALA A 13 24.06 27.39 3.30
C ALA A 13 23.72 26.46 2.12
N LEU A 14 23.74 25.18 2.44
CA LEU A 14 23.54 24.02 1.57
C LEU A 14 22.28 24.14 0.71
N GLY A 15 22.42 23.81 -0.57
CA GLY A 15 21.30 23.42 -1.42
C GLY A 15 20.64 22.16 -0.87
N LEU A 16 19.47 22.32 -0.25
CA LEU A 16 18.57 21.18 -0.02
C LEU A 16 17.89 20.84 -1.34
N VAL A 17 18.44 19.80 -1.96
CA VAL A 17 17.77 18.73 -2.71
C VAL A 17 16.25 18.89 -2.81
N ALA A 18 15.78 19.06 -4.04
CA ALA A 18 14.40 18.78 -4.42
C ALA A 18 14.09 17.30 -4.17
N CYS A 19 13.61 16.95 -2.98
CA CYS A 19 12.77 15.77 -2.83
C CYS A 19 11.39 16.11 -3.39
N SER A 20 11.26 15.91 -4.70
CA SER A 20 9.99 15.61 -5.34
C SER A 20 9.48 14.31 -4.72
N GLY A 21 8.37 14.39 -3.99
CA GLY A 21 7.81 13.24 -3.28
C GLY A 21 6.41 13.54 -2.76
N ALA A 22 5.47 13.72 -3.70
CA ALA A 22 4.03 13.50 -3.55
C ALA A 22 3.40 13.91 -2.20
N SER A 23 3.24 15.23 -2.01
CA SER A 23 2.25 15.76 -1.08
C SER A 23 0.88 15.78 -1.77
N GLY A 24 -0.03 14.90 -1.33
CA GLY A 24 -1.47 15.16 -1.37
C GLY A 24 -2.27 14.53 -2.51
N ASN A 25 -2.51 13.21 -2.45
CA ASN A 25 -3.79 12.59 -2.84
C ASN A 25 -3.92 11.16 -2.26
N SER A 26 -3.77 11.03 -0.94
CA SER A 26 -3.59 9.74 -0.23
C SER A 26 -4.79 8.78 -0.21
N GLY A 27 -5.85 9.08 -0.98
CA GLY A 27 -6.95 8.14 -1.23
C GLY A 27 -6.79 7.41 -2.56
N SER A 28 -6.33 8.09 -3.62
CA SER A 28 -6.30 7.46 -4.95
C SER A 28 -5.19 6.45 -5.13
N ASP A 29 -4.03 6.68 -4.53
CA ASP A 29 -2.85 5.85 -4.78
C ASP A 29 -2.93 4.55 -3.96
N GLN A 30 -3.46 4.63 -2.74
CA GLN A 30 -3.74 3.51 -1.87
C GLN A 30 -4.90 2.67 -2.39
N GLN A 31 -5.96 3.32 -2.90
CA GLN A 31 -7.04 2.64 -3.61
C GLN A 31 -6.50 1.87 -4.83
N LYS A 32 -5.69 2.51 -5.70
CA LYS A 32 -5.09 1.84 -6.87
C LYS A 32 -4.18 0.69 -6.46
N LEU A 33 -3.37 0.87 -5.43
CA LEU A 33 -2.50 -0.18 -4.90
C LEU A 33 -3.32 -1.38 -4.40
N ALA A 34 -4.37 -1.12 -3.62
CA ALA A 34 -5.27 -2.16 -3.13
C ALA A 34 -5.99 -2.87 -4.29
N GLU A 35 -6.48 -2.14 -5.29
CA GLU A 35 -7.13 -2.70 -6.48
C GLU A 35 -6.15 -3.58 -7.27
N ASN A 36 -4.94 -3.10 -7.52
CA ASN A 36 -3.93 -3.84 -8.28
C ASN A 36 -3.53 -5.12 -7.56
N VAL A 37 -3.27 -5.06 -6.26
CA VAL A 37 -2.86 -6.23 -5.47
C VAL A 37 -4.02 -7.21 -5.31
N THR A 38 -5.24 -6.73 -5.06
CA THR A 38 -6.43 -7.60 -4.98
C THR A 38 -6.68 -8.31 -6.31
N ARG A 39 -6.51 -7.60 -7.44
CA ARG A 39 -6.63 -8.19 -8.78
C ARG A 39 -5.52 -9.20 -9.05
N ALA A 40 -4.30 -8.94 -8.60
CA ALA A 40 -3.20 -9.90 -8.70
C ALA A 40 -3.48 -11.16 -7.87
N VAL A 41 -4.04 -11.01 -6.66
CA VAL A 41 -4.51 -12.14 -5.85
C VAL A 41 -5.60 -12.93 -6.57
N TYR A 42 -6.63 -12.24 -7.08
CA TYR A 42 -7.70 -12.84 -7.86
C TYR A 42 -7.15 -13.65 -9.04
N ASN A 43 -6.19 -13.10 -9.79
CA ASN A 43 -5.55 -13.74 -10.94
C ASN A 43 -4.49 -14.79 -10.58
N ASN A 44 -4.25 -15.07 -9.29
CA ASN A 44 -3.17 -15.95 -8.81
C ASN A 44 -1.76 -15.53 -9.33
N ASP A 45 -1.53 -14.23 -9.46
CA ASP A 45 -0.27 -13.64 -9.94
C ASP A 45 0.68 -13.35 -8.77
N MET A 46 1.54 -14.33 -8.47
CA MET A 46 2.52 -14.24 -7.39
C MET A 46 3.50 -13.07 -7.57
N GLU A 47 3.95 -12.80 -8.80
CA GLU A 47 4.96 -11.79 -9.06
C GLU A 47 4.41 -10.40 -8.77
N SER A 48 3.21 -10.10 -9.29
CA SER A 48 2.54 -8.82 -9.04
C SER A 48 2.16 -8.62 -7.58
N VAL A 49 1.74 -9.68 -6.86
CA VAL A 49 1.46 -9.59 -5.41
C VAL A 49 2.73 -9.24 -4.64
N THR A 50 3.82 -9.98 -4.88
CA THR A 50 5.06 -9.83 -4.08
C THR A 50 5.83 -8.55 -4.40
N ALA A 51 5.76 -8.03 -5.63
CA ALA A 51 6.39 -6.77 -6.02
C ALA A 51 5.93 -5.54 -5.20
N ASN A 52 4.70 -5.60 -4.67
CA ASN A 52 4.08 -4.54 -3.88
C ASN A 52 4.24 -4.73 -2.37
N MET A 53 4.76 -5.88 -1.94
CA MET A 53 4.96 -6.21 -0.53
C MET A 53 6.35 -5.79 -0.05
N SER A 54 6.44 -5.55 1.26
CA SER A 54 7.71 -5.39 1.95
C SER A 54 8.54 -6.67 1.85
N THR A 55 9.86 -6.53 1.98
CA THR A 55 10.80 -7.66 2.01
C THR A 55 10.56 -8.63 3.17
N THR A 56 9.87 -8.19 4.23
CA THR A 56 9.47 -9.02 5.36
C THR A 56 8.19 -9.82 5.08
N LEU A 57 7.24 -9.26 4.33
CA LEU A 57 5.96 -9.91 4.04
C LEU A 57 6.03 -10.84 2.82
N SER A 58 6.71 -10.41 1.75
CA SER A 58 6.79 -11.17 0.50
C SER A 58 7.21 -12.65 0.68
N PRO A 59 8.22 -13.00 1.52
CA PRO A 59 8.61 -14.40 1.72
C PRO A 59 7.54 -15.26 2.41
N GLN A 60 6.54 -14.65 3.05
CA GLN A 60 5.46 -15.35 3.74
C GLN A 60 4.32 -15.73 2.79
N VAL A 61 4.27 -15.15 1.58
CA VAL A 61 3.27 -15.48 0.57
C VAL A 61 3.70 -16.74 -0.17
N THR A 62 2.92 -17.81 -0.03
CA THR A 62 3.17 -19.07 -0.72
C THR A 62 2.25 -19.21 -1.93
N ARG A 63 2.68 -19.95 -2.96
CA ARG A 63 1.79 -20.26 -4.11
C ARG A 63 0.52 -20.99 -3.67
N GLY A 64 0.61 -21.86 -2.66
CA GLY A 64 -0.54 -22.58 -2.12
C GLY A 64 -1.54 -21.63 -1.46
N SER A 65 -1.09 -20.75 -0.57
CA SER A 65 -1.98 -19.77 0.08
C SER A 65 -2.60 -18.79 -0.91
N LEU A 66 -1.84 -18.38 -1.94
CA LEU A 66 -2.35 -17.50 -2.99
C LEU A 66 -3.41 -18.20 -3.84
N GLY A 67 -3.15 -19.45 -4.27
CA GLY A 67 -4.09 -20.24 -5.05
C GLY A 67 -5.40 -20.51 -4.31
N VAL A 68 -5.34 -20.89 -3.04
CA VAL A 68 -6.54 -21.11 -2.21
C VAL A 68 -7.39 -19.84 -2.11
N LEU A 69 -6.77 -18.68 -1.88
CA LEU A 69 -7.51 -17.42 -1.81
C LEU A 69 -8.08 -16.99 -3.17
N SER A 70 -7.32 -17.20 -4.26
CA SER A 70 -7.79 -16.97 -5.63
C SER A 70 -9.01 -17.83 -5.96
N ASP A 71 -8.96 -19.12 -5.63
CA ASP A 71 -10.08 -20.04 -5.84
C ASP A 71 -11.31 -19.58 -5.04
N GLU A 72 -11.13 -19.20 -3.77
CA GLU A 72 -12.21 -18.66 -2.93
C GLU A 72 -12.83 -17.39 -3.52
N MET A 73 -12.02 -16.42 -3.96
CA MET A 73 -12.52 -15.21 -4.60
C MET A 73 -13.28 -15.52 -5.90
N HIS A 74 -12.83 -16.49 -6.70
CA HIS A 74 -13.54 -16.91 -7.91
C HIS A 74 -14.90 -17.57 -7.61
N THR A 75 -15.08 -18.22 -6.46
CA THR A 75 -16.41 -18.74 -6.06
C THR A 75 -17.44 -17.62 -5.87
N MET A 76 -16.98 -16.39 -5.59
CA MET A 76 -17.84 -15.21 -5.46
C MET A 76 -18.16 -14.54 -6.81
N GLY A 77 -17.58 -15.02 -7.91
CA GLY A 77 -17.77 -14.46 -9.25
C GLY A 77 -16.72 -13.41 -9.61
N ASN A 78 -17.02 -12.57 -10.61
CA ASN A 78 -16.06 -11.60 -11.11
C ASN A 78 -15.83 -10.46 -10.12
N LEU A 79 -14.57 -10.09 -9.91
CA LEU A 79 -14.19 -8.90 -9.15
C LEU A 79 -14.63 -7.63 -9.90
N GLN A 80 -15.58 -6.90 -9.32
CA GLN A 80 -16.14 -5.66 -9.86
C GLN A 80 -15.28 -4.44 -9.53
N GLY A 81 -14.68 -4.42 -8.34
CA GLY A 81 -13.85 -3.31 -7.88
C GLY A 81 -13.72 -3.27 -6.37
N LEU A 82 -12.98 -2.28 -5.87
CA LEU A 82 -12.84 -2.03 -4.44
C LEU A 82 -13.46 -0.68 -4.08
N THR A 83 -13.87 -0.51 -2.84
CA THR A 83 -14.27 0.79 -2.29
C THR A 83 -13.67 0.94 -0.90
N GLU A 84 -12.90 2.01 -0.68
CA GLU A 84 -12.40 2.33 0.67
C GLU A 84 -13.58 2.59 1.62
N THR A 85 -13.56 1.94 2.77
CA THR A 85 -14.60 2.03 3.80
C THR A 85 -14.10 2.60 5.12
N ASP A 86 -12.80 2.48 5.40
CA ASP A 86 -12.17 3.04 6.60
C ASP A 86 -10.69 3.32 6.39
N THR A 87 -10.18 4.38 7.03
CA THR A 87 -8.78 4.80 6.93
C THR A 87 -8.27 5.36 8.26
N ASP A 88 -7.16 4.82 8.75
CA ASP A 88 -6.33 5.37 9.81
C ASP A 88 -4.99 5.81 9.20
N ALA A 89 -4.95 7.07 8.75
CA ALA A 89 -3.81 7.65 8.06
C ALA A 89 -2.52 7.71 8.92
N PRO A 90 -2.57 8.09 10.22
CA PRO A 90 -1.39 8.01 11.10
C PRO A 90 -0.80 6.60 11.18
N ALA A 91 -1.65 5.56 11.24
CA ALA A 91 -1.18 4.17 11.28
C ALA A 91 -0.95 3.55 9.88
N ARG A 92 -1.24 4.30 8.80
CA ARG A 92 -1.20 3.85 7.40
C ARG A 92 -2.00 2.56 7.18
N ARG A 93 -3.19 2.50 7.77
CA ARG A 93 -4.12 1.37 7.65
C ARG A 93 -5.34 1.80 6.84
N TYR A 94 -5.76 0.92 5.97
CA TYR A 94 -6.83 1.13 5.01
C TYR A 94 -7.69 -0.12 4.97
N THR A 95 -9.01 0.06 4.96
CA THR A 95 -9.99 -1.00 4.81
C THR A 95 -10.79 -0.73 3.54
N PHE A 96 -10.96 -1.77 2.73
CA PHE A 96 -11.72 -1.72 1.49
C PHE A 96 -12.74 -2.85 1.47
N ASP A 97 -13.88 -2.60 0.83
CA ASP A 97 -14.80 -3.65 0.41
C ASP A 97 -14.51 -4.00 -1.05
N ALA A 98 -14.06 -5.23 -1.30
CA ALA A 98 -13.93 -5.81 -2.62
C ALA A 98 -15.27 -6.41 -3.03
N LYS A 99 -15.87 -5.88 -4.11
CA LYS A 99 -17.16 -6.33 -4.62
C LYS A 99 -17.01 -7.41 -5.68
N PHE A 100 -17.82 -8.46 -5.57
CA PHE A 100 -17.95 -9.54 -6.54
C PHE A 100 -19.40 -9.68 -7.00
N ASP A 101 -19.64 -10.52 -8.01
CA ASP A 101 -21.00 -10.79 -8.52
C ASP A 101 -21.94 -11.33 -7.43
N ASN A 102 -21.41 -12.18 -6.53
CA ASN A 102 -22.19 -12.93 -5.53
C ASN A 102 -21.90 -12.52 -4.07
N GLY A 103 -21.30 -11.35 -3.83
CA GLY A 103 -21.06 -10.85 -2.49
C GLY A 103 -19.83 -9.94 -2.40
N ASP A 104 -19.43 -9.62 -1.17
CA ASP A 104 -18.30 -8.75 -0.90
C ASP A 104 -17.30 -9.41 0.05
N MET A 105 -16.01 -9.07 -0.08
CA MET A 105 -14.97 -9.38 0.91
C MET A 105 -14.38 -8.09 1.47
N THR A 106 -13.99 -8.10 2.74
CA THR A 106 -13.23 -7.01 3.34
C THR A 106 -11.73 -7.23 3.14
N VAL A 107 -11.04 -6.22 2.63
CA VAL A 107 -9.59 -6.17 2.43
C VAL A 107 -8.99 -5.16 3.38
N GLN A 108 -8.11 -5.60 4.27
CA GLN A 108 -7.36 -4.73 5.17
C GLN A 108 -5.91 -4.66 4.72
N MET A 109 -5.43 -3.45 4.46
CA MET A 109 -4.08 -3.15 3.99
C MET A 109 -3.37 -2.23 4.97
N ARG A 110 -2.10 -2.53 5.28
CA ARG A 110 -1.21 -1.64 6.02
C ARG A 110 0.09 -1.42 5.26
N LEU A 111 0.51 -0.16 5.18
CA LEU A 111 1.71 0.26 4.49
C LEU A 111 2.84 0.62 5.47
N ASP A 112 4.09 0.47 5.03
CA ASP A 112 5.26 0.99 5.73
C ASP A 112 5.63 2.42 5.31
N GLY A 113 6.79 2.88 5.78
CA GLY A 113 7.45 4.16 5.48
C GLY A 113 7.49 4.50 3.99
N ASP A 114 7.73 3.48 3.16
CA ASP A 114 8.02 3.57 1.73
C ASP A 114 6.82 3.23 0.85
N GLY A 115 5.65 3.00 1.47
CA GLY A 115 4.42 2.66 0.78
C GLY A 115 4.31 1.19 0.36
N LYS A 116 5.18 0.30 0.88
CA LYS A 116 5.08 -1.14 0.65
C LYS A 116 4.12 -1.79 1.64
N ILE A 117 3.48 -2.87 1.19
CA ILE A 117 2.51 -3.59 2.01
C ILE A 117 3.25 -4.43 3.07
N VAL A 118 2.94 -4.16 4.34
CA VAL A 118 3.45 -4.88 5.51
C VAL A 118 2.39 -5.71 6.22
N ALA A 119 1.12 -5.51 5.89
CA ALA A 119 0.05 -6.43 6.22
C ALA A 119 -1.04 -6.38 5.15
N TYR A 120 -1.51 -7.54 4.72
CA TYR A 120 -2.63 -7.71 3.81
C TYR A 120 -3.49 -8.84 4.35
N ARG A 121 -4.77 -8.58 4.59
CA ARG A 121 -5.74 -9.57 5.09
C ARG A 121 -7.02 -9.47 4.31
N VAL A 122 -7.60 -10.62 4.02
CA VAL A 122 -8.92 -10.75 3.40
C VAL A 122 -9.81 -11.55 4.34
N SER A 123 -11.04 -11.10 4.51
CA SER A 123 -12.07 -11.80 5.28
C SER A 123 -13.42 -11.66 4.60
N PRO A 124 -14.40 -12.53 4.90
CA PRO A 124 -15.77 -12.31 4.45
C PRO A 124 -16.25 -10.89 4.78
N GLY A 125 -16.99 -10.28 3.86
CA GLY A 125 -17.56 -8.95 4.07
C GLY A 125 -18.52 -8.93 5.26
N ALA A 126 -18.69 -7.75 5.87
CA ALA A 126 -19.70 -7.58 6.90
C ALA A 126 -21.10 -7.91 6.34
N PRO A 127 -22.00 -8.56 7.12
CA PRO A 127 -23.39 -8.70 6.72
C PRO A 127 -23.95 -7.29 6.48
N ARG A 128 -24.48 -7.06 5.28
CA ARG A 128 -25.18 -5.82 4.94
C ARG A 128 -26.69 -5.96 5.13
#